data_AF-A0A2D4GJ40-F1
#
_entry.id   AF-A0A2D4GJ40-F1
#
_cell.length_a   1.000
_cell.length_b   1.000
_cell.length_c   1.000
_cell.angle_alpha   90.00
_cell.angle_beta   90.00
_cell.angle_gamma   90.00
#
_symmetry.space_group_name_H-M   'P 1'
#
loop_
_entity.id
_entity.type
_entity.pdbx_description
1 polymer ?
#
loop_
_entity_poly.entity_id
_entity_poly.type
_entity_poly.pdbx_seq_one_letter_code
_entity_poly.pdbx_strand_id
1 'polypeptide(L)'
;VKIEQVEQADAWKYRCTATNDVGTVQSHVILHVQSVPQVAAQPEVKEVSAGSTVVFPCSASGFPVPEIKWTKLEGELPRHAQLDGHSLTIPSARPEDTGVYVCTASNRQGKGTAFSMLKVRERVVPYFTQDPQSYLVLPTMKDAYRVFALEITFRPDTPDGK
;
A
#
# COMPACT_ATOMS: atom_id res chain seq x y z
N VAL A 1 48.04 1.21 6.14
CA VAL A 1 47.19 2.25 5.52
C VAL A 1 46.37 2.89 6.63
N LYS A 2 46.40 4.22 6.72
CA LYS A 2 45.55 4.98 7.65
C LYS A 2 44.51 5.72 6.79
N ILE A 3 43.23 5.52 7.08
CA ILE A 3 42.12 6.26 6.46
C ILE A 3 41.68 7.27 7.50
N GLU A 4 41.77 8.57 7.19
CA GLU A 4 41.51 9.64 8.16
C GLU A 4 40.06 10.12 8.12
N GLN A 5 39.53 10.34 6.91
CA GLN A 5 38.14 10.69 6.68
C GLN A 5 37.45 9.49 6.02
N VAL A 6 36.63 8.79 6.79
CA VAL A 6 35.95 7.59 6.32
C VAL A 6 34.69 7.98 5.58
N GLU A 7 34.62 7.64 4.31
CA GLU A 7 33.46 7.83 3.45
C GLU A 7 32.83 6.48 3.09
N GLN A 8 31.59 6.48 2.60
CA GLN A 8 30.90 5.25 2.22
C GLN A 8 31.69 4.43 1.17
N ALA A 9 32.48 5.10 0.32
CA ALA A 9 33.35 4.48 -0.68
C ALA A 9 34.50 3.66 -0.06
N ASP A 10 34.88 3.90 1.19
CA ASP A 10 35.93 3.14 1.88
C ASP A 10 35.45 1.77 2.37
N ALA A 11 34.13 1.51 2.31
CA ALA A 11 33.53 0.24 2.74
C ALA A 11 33.94 -0.90 1.79
N TRP A 12 35.09 -1.51 2.04
CA TRP A 12 35.67 -2.54 1.18
C TRP A 12 36.33 -3.69 1.94
N LYS A 13 36.74 -4.73 1.20
CA LYS A 13 37.57 -5.83 1.71
C LYS A 13 39.05 -5.49 1.51
N TYR A 14 39.74 -5.20 2.59
CA TYR A 14 41.16 -4.90 2.61
C TYR A 14 41.99 -6.17 2.80
N ARG A 15 43.15 -6.22 2.15
CA ARG A 15 44.12 -7.34 2.23
C ARG A 15 45.41 -6.84 2.86
N CYS A 16 45.84 -7.52 3.91
CA CYS A 16 47.18 -7.36 4.46
C CYS A 16 48.05 -8.51 3.94
N THR A 17 49.19 -8.18 3.35
CA THR A 17 50.17 -9.15 2.84
C THR A 17 51.48 -8.91 3.58
N ALA A 18 52.04 -9.95 4.18
CA ALA A 18 53.35 -9.92 4.81
C ALA A 18 54.28 -10.88 4.07
N THR A 19 55.46 -10.38 3.70
CA THR A 19 56.44 -11.11 2.91
C THR A 19 57.81 -11.00 3.58
N ASN A 20 58.52 -12.11 3.64
CA ASN A 20 59.95 -12.17 3.97
C ASN A 20 60.68 -13.00 2.90
N ASP A 21 61.98 -13.21 3.07
CA ASP A 21 62.84 -13.92 2.10
C ASP A 21 62.43 -15.38 1.84
N VAL A 22 61.60 -15.96 2.71
CA VAL A 22 61.20 -17.38 2.65
C VAL A 22 59.78 -17.55 2.11
N GLY A 23 58.93 -16.51 2.18
CA GLY A 23 57.56 -16.62 1.67
C GLY A 23 56.67 -15.44 1.98
N THR A 24 55.38 -15.60 1.64
CA THR A 24 54.34 -14.58 1.75
C THR A 24 53.08 -15.16 2.38
N VAL A 25 52.50 -14.42 3.33
CA VAL A 25 51.21 -14.73 3.95
C VAL A 25 50.24 -13.58 3.78
N GLN A 26 48.95 -13.88 3.72
CA GLN A 26 47.90 -12.90 3.50
C GLN A 26 46.73 -13.06 4.48
N SER A 27 46.13 -11.95 4.87
CA SER A 27 44.91 -11.89 5.68
C SER A 27 43.95 -10.83 5.14
N HIS A 28 42.68 -10.91 5.53
CA HIS A 28 41.61 -10.06 5.04
C HIS A 28 40.80 -9.44 6.17
N VAL A 29 40.33 -8.21 5.97
CA VAL A 29 39.39 -7.50 6.85
C VAL A 29 38.35 -6.79 6.01
N ILE A 30 37.09 -6.76 6.46
CA ILE A 30 36.02 -6.00 5.83
C ILE A 30 35.78 -4.76 6.66
N LEU A 31 35.92 -3.58 6.04
CA LEU A 31 35.56 -2.32 6.67
C LEU A 31 34.08 -2.05 6.42
N HIS A 32 33.31 -1.89 7.48
CA HIS A 32 31.94 -1.42 7.40
C HIS A 32 31.86 0.04 7.84
N VAL A 33 31.37 0.90 6.95
CA VAL A 33 31.13 2.30 7.24
C VAL A 33 29.74 2.42 7.84
N GLN A 34 29.67 2.97 9.05
CA GLN A 34 28.41 3.11 9.77
C GLN A 34 27.61 4.26 9.18
N SER A 35 26.31 4.03 8.98
CA SER A 35 25.39 5.01 8.42
C SER A 35 24.06 4.98 9.13
N VAL A 36 23.44 6.15 9.25
CA VAL A 36 22.08 6.28 9.78
C VAL A 36 21.09 5.58 8.85
N PRO A 37 19.96 5.08 9.37
CA PRO A 37 18.95 4.48 8.53
C PRO A 37 18.39 5.52 7.55
N GLN A 38 18.28 5.15 6.28
CA GLN A 38 17.66 5.95 5.22
C GLN A 38 16.52 5.13 4.64
N VAL A 39 15.29 5.56 4.91
CA VAL A 39 14.08 4.92 4.38
C VAL A 39 13.90 5.36 2.94
N ALA A 40 13.80 4.39 2.02
CA ALA A 40 13.46 4.69 0.63
C ALA A 40 12.03 5.23 0.56
N ALA A 41 11.82 6.30 -0.20
CA ALA A 41 10.50 6.90 -0.35
C ALA A 41 9.52 5.90 -1.00
N GLN A 42 8.48 5.47 -0.26
CA GLN A 42 7.39 4.59 -0.69
C GLN A 42 6.12 4.83 0.14
N PRO A 43 4.94 4.47 -0.39
CA PRO A 43 4.09 5.30 -1.24
C PRO A 43 3.43 6.48 -0.50
N GLU A 44 3.35 7.58 -1.26
CA GLU A 44 2.39 8.67 -1.14
C GLU A 44 0.93 8.18 -1.30
N VAL A 45 -0.02 8.99 -0.83
CA VAL A 45 -1.48 8.75 -0.69
C VAL A 45 -2.04 7.55 -1.49
N LYS A 46 -2.50 6.51 -0.78
CA LYS A 46 -3.32 5.42 -1.34
C LYS A 46 -4.80 5.65 -1.07
N GLU A 47 -5.59 5.72 -2.13
CA GLU A 47 -7.05 5.68 -2.03
C GLU A 47 -7.60 4.33 -2.48
N VAL A 48 -8.43 3.69 -1.65
CA VAL A 48 -8.99 2.37 -1.93
C VAL A 48 -10.46 2.30 -1.52
N SER A 49 -11.24 1.40 -2.11
CA SER A 49 -12.60 1.11 -1.64
C SER A 49 -12.58 0.24 -0.39
N ALA A 50 -13.59 0.37 0.47
CA ALA A 50 -13.80 -0.51 1.61
C ALA A 50 -13.81 -1.99 1.18
N GLY A 51 -13.17 -2.84 2.00
CA GLY A 51 -12.95 -4.26 1.73
C GLY A 51 -11.70 -4.59 0.90
N SER A 52 -10.99 -3.59 0.37
CA SER A 52 -9.74 -3.83 -0.38
C SER A 52 -8.59 -4.21 0.56
N THR A 53 -7.65 -5.01 0.09
CA THR A 53 -6.39 -5.28 0.82
C THR A 53 -5.35 -4.23 0.44
N VAL A 54 -4.75 -3.58 1.44
CA VAL A 54 -3.75 -2.52 1.27
C VAL A 54 -2.40 -3.02 1.76
N VAL A 55 -1.34 -2.78 0.99
CA VAL A 55 0.04 -3.09 1.41
C VAL A 55 0.90 -1.84 1.33
N PHE A 56 1.57 -1.49 2.42
CA PHE A 56 2.56 -0.43 2.50
C PHE A 56 3.95 -1.05 2.65
N PRO A 57 4.74 -1.12 1.56
CA PRO A 57 6.11 -1.57 1.66
C PRO A 57 6.97 -0.49 2.35
N CYS A 58 7.96 -0.93 3.13
CA CYS A 58 9.01 -0.07 3.63
C CYS A 58 10.36 -0.73 3.43
N SER A 59 11.29 0.00 2.83
CA SER A 59 12.66 -0.46 2.66
C SER A 59 13.58 0.61 3.22
N ALA A 60 14.55 0.21 4.03
CA ALA A 60 15.54 1.11 4.58
C ALA A 60 16.95 0.58 4.32
N SER A 61 17.86 1.49 4.00
CA SER A 61 19.30 1.25 3.96
C SER A 61 19.95 1.80 5.22
N GLY A 62 21.15 1.35 5.55
CA GLY A 62 21.85 1.76 6.76
C GLY A 62 22.78 0.66 7.26
N PHE A 63 23.85 1.04 7.96
CA PHE A 63 24.73 0.09 8.61
C PHE A 63 25.02 0.49 10.08
N PRO A 64 24.78 -0.39 11.07
CA PRO A 64 24.21 -1.74 10.96
C PRO A 64 22.81 -1.75 10.32
N VAL A 65 22.42 -2.92 9.78
CA VAL A 65 21.12 -3.11 9.11
C VAL A 65 20.01 -2.65 10.06
N PRO A 66 19.13 -1.72 9.64
CA PRO A 66 18.12 -1.16 10.54
C PRO A 66 16.95 -2.10 10.76
N GLU A 67 16.39 -2.06 11.96
CA GLU A 67 15.11 -2.67 12.29
C GLU A 67 13.96 -1.76 11.85
N ILE A 68 12.89 -2.33 11.30
CA ILE A 68 11.72 -1.60 10.82
C ILE A 68 10.53 -1.80 11.75
N LYS A 69 9.88 -0.70 12.10
CA LYS A 69 8.65 -0.66 12.90
C LYS A 69 7.61 0.22 12.24
N TRP A 70 6.37 -0.25 12.24
CA TRP A 70 5.21 0.53 11.79
C TRP A 70 4.40 1.08 12.95
N THR A 71 3.86 2.28 12.79
CA THR A 71 2.89 2.91 13.70
C THR A 71 1.84 3.67 12.91
N LYS A 72 0.68 3.96 13.51
CA LYS A 72 -0.28 4.93 12.99
C LYS A 72 -0.02 6.27 13.69
N LEU A 73 -0.06 7.39 12.97
CA LEU A 73 0.25 8.71 13.54
C LEU A 73 -0.77 9.11 14.61
N GLU A 74 -2.05 8.82 14.33
CA GLU A 74 -3.17 9.11 15.23
C GLU A 74 -3.75 7.79 15.77
N GLY A 75 -3.10 7.23 16.78
CA GLY A 75 -3.57 6.04 17.51
C GLY A 75 -2.78 4.78 17.23
N GLU A 76 -3.41 3.63 17.46
CA GLU A 76 -2.78 2.32 17.27
C GLU A 76 -2.95 1.82 15.83
N LEU A 77 -2.06 0.91 15.43
CA LEU A 77 -2.27 0.17 14.20
C LEU A 77 -3.60 -0.62 14.29
N PRO A 78 -4.35 -0.76 13.19
CA PRO A 78 -5.54 -1.60 13.19
C PRO A 78 -5.22 -3.02 13.68
N ARG A 79 -6.07 -3.60 14.52
CA ARG A 79 -5.83 -4.94 15.11
C ARG A 79 -5.71 -6.06 14.06
N HIS A 80 -6.33 -5.85 12.89
CA HIS A 80 -6.25 -6.76 11.75
C HIS A 80 -5.06 -6.49 10.83
N ALA A 81 -4.25 -5.47 11.11
CA ALA A 81 -3.04 -5.22 10.34
C ALA A 81 -1.98 -6.31 10.60
N GLN A 82 -1.26 -6.66 9.55
CA GLN A 82 -0.27 -7.73 9.53
C GLN A 82 1.07 -7.16 9.08
N LEU A 83 2.16 -7.61 9.71
CA LEU A 83 3.52 -7.28 9.30
C LEU A 83 4.10 -8.46 8.55
N ASP A 84 4.43 -8.27 7.28
CA ASP A 84 5.11 -9.27 6.44
C ASP A 84 6.48 -8.73 6.03
N GLY A 85 7.52 -9.24 6.68
CA GLY A 85 8.87 -8.69 6.59
C GLY A 85 8.90 -7.22 7.01
N HIS A 86 9.15 -6.34 6.04
CA HIS A 86 9.19 -4.88 6.25
C HIS A 86 7.91 -4.16 5.78
N SER A 87 6.91 -4.89 5.29
CA SER A 87 5.66 -4.34 4.76
C SER A 87 4.53 -4.41 5.78
N LEU A 88 3.71 -3.38 5.83
CA LEU A 88 2.45 -3.35 6.58
C LEU A 88 1.28 -3.68 5.65
N THR A 89 0.54 -4.74 5.96
CA THR A 89 -0.64 -5.19 5.21
C THR A 89 -1.91 -4.96 6.04
N ILE A 90 -2.91 -4.30 5.46
CA ILE A 90 -4.23 -4.08 6.05
C ILE A 90 -5.25 -4.82 5.17
N PRO A 91 -5.66 -6.04 5.55
CA PRO A 91 -6.67 -6.80 4.82
C PRO A 91 -8.06 -6.20 5.07
N SER A 92 -8.93 -6.23 4.07
CA SER A 92 -10.32 -5.76 4.18
C SER A 92 -10.45 -4.37 4.81
N ALA A 93 -9.77 -3.39 4.22
CA ALA A 93 -9.67 -2.02 4.74
C ALA A 93 -11.05 -1.40 5.00
N ARG A 94 -11.18 -0.73 6.14
CA ARG A 94 -12.42 -0.11 6.62
C ARG A 94 -12.31 1.42 6.68
N PRO A 95 -13.41 2.17 6.68
CA PRO A 95 -13.36 3.63 6.78
C PRO A 95 -12.51 4.15 7.95
N GLU A 96 -12.56 3.48 9.10
CA GLU A 96 -11.77 3.78 10.31
C GLU A 96 -10.25 3.52 10.17
N ASP A 97 -9.84 2.72 9.19
CA ASP A 97 -8.42 2.47 8.89
C ASP A 97 -7.78 3.67 8.17
N THR A 98 -8.57 4.64 7.72
CA THR A 98 -8.08 5.91 7.16
C THR A 98 -7.12 6.59 8.14
N GLY A 99 -6.02 7.13 7.62
CA GLY A 99 -5.02 7.85 8.42
C GLY A 99 -3.62 7.78 7.82
N VAL A 100 -2.66 8.29 8.59
CA VAL A 100 -1.24 8.29 8.22
C VAL A 100 -0.53 7.16 8.96
N TYR A 101 0.14 6.31 8.20
CA TYR A 101 0.99 5.22 8.67
C TYR A 101 2.45 5.64 8.56
N VAL A 102 3.23 5.35 9.60
CA VAL A 102 4.62 5.76 9.72
C VAL A 102 5.49 4.51 9.77
N CYS A 103 6.40 4.38 8.81
CA CYS A 103 7.49 3.42 8.91
C CYS A 103 8.69 4.09 9.58
N THR A 104 9.21 3.48 10.63
CA THR A 104 10.42 3.91 11.33
C THR A 104 11.49 2.84 11.18
N ALA A 105 12.62 3.20 10.57
CA ALA A 105 13.83 2.38 10.52
C ALA A 105 14.80 2.87 11.59
N SER A 106 15.33 1.99 12.43
CA SER A 106 16.24 2.34 13.52
C SER A 106 17.47 1.44 13.58
N ASN A 107 18.64 2.04 13.81
CA ASN A 107 19.86 1.34 14.19
C ASN A 107 20.60 2.14 15.27
N ARG A 108 21.77 1.69 15.71
CA ARG A 108 22.56 2.38 16.73
C ARG A 108 23.07 3.78 16.33
N GLN A 109 23.09 4.11 15.04
CA GLN A 109 23.52 5.43 14.55
C GLN A 109 22.37 6.43 14.55
N GLY A 110 21.12 5.98 14.48
CA GLY A 110 19.97 6.87 14.47
C GLY A 110 18.70 6.23 13.94
N LYS A 111 17.78 7.08 13.47
CA LYS A 111 16.48 6.68 12.93
C LYS A 111 16.18 7.43 11.63
N GLY A 112 15.47 6.77 10.73
CA GLY A 112 14.85 7.36 9.54
C GLY A 112 13.37 7.00 9.50
N THR A 113 12.54 7.88 8.96
CA THR A 113 11.09 7.67 8.90
C THR A 113 10.53 7.96 7.51
N ALA A 114 9.44 7.28 7.15
CA ALA A 114 8.64 7.56 5.98
C ALA A 114 7.15 7.53 6.35
N PHE A 115 6.34 8.26 5.59
CA PHE A 115 4.91 8.44 5.85
C PHE A 115 4.09 7.97 4.65
N SER A 116 2.99 7.28 4.92
CA SER A 116 2.03 6.84 3.90
C SER A 116 0.61 7.16 4.36
N MET A 117 -0.18 7.79 3.50
CA MET A 117 -1.57 8.12 3.80
C MET A 117 -2.51 7.07 3.17
N LEU A 118 -3.45 6.56 3.96
CA LEU A 118 -4.55 5.71 3.49
C LEU A 118 -5.85 6.50 3.51
N LYS A 119 -6.58 6.50 2.40
CA LYS A 119 -7.96 6.96 2.32
C LYS A 119 -8.86 5.81 1.88
N VAL A 120 -9.78 5.40 2.76
CA VAL A 120 -10.76 4.36 2.41
C VAL A 120 -12.09 5.02 2.02
N ARG A 121 -12.57 4.70 0.83
CA ARG A 121 -13.87 5.15 0.31
C ARG A 121 -14.93 4.07 0.57
N GLU A 122 -16.05 4.44 1.16
CA GLU A 122 -17.20 3.53 1.29
C GLU A 122 -17.75 3.17 -0.09
N ARG A 123 -18.13 1.90 -0.27
CA ARG A 123 -18.94 1.51 -1.44
C ARG A 123 -20.38 1.87 -1.14
N VAL A 124 -20.84 2.99 -1.69
CA VAL A 124 -22.27 3.31 -1.73
C VAL A 124 -22.78 2.87 -3.09
N VAL A 125 -23.62 1.84 -3.11
CA VAL A 125 -24.40 1.49 -4.30
C VAL A 125 -25.68 2.31 -4.25
N PRO A 126 -25.91 3.24 -5.21
CA PRO A 126 -27.17 3.94 -5.25
C PRO A 126 -28.30 2.94 -5.53
N TYR A 127 -29.36 3.01 -4.74
CA TYR A 127 -30.59 2.27 -4.99
C TYR A 127 -31.73 3.27 -5.15
N PHE A 128 -32.69 2.93 -6.01
CA PHE A 128 -33.92 3.70 -6.07
C PHE A 128 -34.72 3.43 -4.80
N THR A 129 -35.09 4.49 -4.07
CA THR A 129 -35.95 4.39 -2.89
C THR A 129 -37.40 4.07 -3.25
N GLN A 130 -37.74 4.12 -4.53
CA GLN A 130 -39.06 3.82 -5.09
C GLN A 130 -38.89 3.06 -6.40
N ASP A 131 -39.82 2.13 -6.67
CA ASP A 131 -39.91 1.52 -7.99
C ASP A 131 -40.13 2.60 -9.07
N PRO A 132 -39.55 2.44 -10.27
CA PRO A 132 -39.78 3.38 -11.37
C PRO A 132 -41.28 3.40 -11.70
N GLN A 133 -41.95 4.49 -11.32
CA GLN A 133 -43.35 4.71 -11.69
C GLN A 133 -43.42 4.97 -13.19
N SER A 134 -43.80 3.93 -13.94
CA SER A 134 -44.07 4.02 -15.37
C SER A 134 -45.48 4.56 -15.56
N TYR A 135 -45.65 5.87 -15.71
CA TYR A 135 -46.93 6.44 -16.11
C TYR A 135 -46.78 7.25 -17.40
N LEU A 136 -47.52 6.81 -18.43
CA LEU A 136 -47.72 7.58 -19.65
C LEU A 136 -48.71 8.70 -19.35
N VAL A 137 -48.24 9.93 -19.14
CA VAL A 137 -49.12 11.10 -19.17
C VAL A 137 -49.34 11.48 -20.61
N LEU A 138 -50.49 11.11 -21.16
CA LEU A 138 -50.92 11.62 -22.44
C LEU A 138 -51.53 13.00 -22.23
N PRO A 139 -51.14 14.03 -23.01
CA PRO A 139 -51.83 15.31 -22.96
C PRO A 139 -53.31 15.09 -23.29
N THR A 140 -54.19 15.70 -22.51
CA THR A 140 -55.63 15.72 -22.78
C THR A 140 -55.89 16.61 -24.00
N MET A 141 -55.73 16.05 -25.20
CA MET A 141 -56.25 16.69 -26.40
C MET A 141 -57.76 16.52 -26.42
N LYS A 142 -58.53 17.60 -26.27
CA LYS A 142 -59.94 17.58 -26.65
C LYS A 142 -60.01 17.22 -28.14
N ASP A 143 -60.74 16.15 -28.44
CA ASP A 143 -61.07 15.65 -29.78
C ASP A 143 -59.96 14.97 -30.60
N ALA A 144 -58.89 14.45 -29.97
CA ALA A 144 -57.93 13.59 -30.67
C ALA A 144 -57.75 12.24 -29.96
N TYR A 145 -58.27 11.16 -30.54
CA TYR A 145 -57.88 9.82 -30.15
C TYR A 145 -56.52 9.48 -30.78
N ARG A 146 -55.56 9.03 -29.96
CA ARG A 146 -54.29 8.46 -30.42
C ARG A 146 -54.43 6.93 -30.36
N VAL A 147 -54.21 6.25 -31.49
CA VAL A 147 -54.14 4.79 -31.53
C VAL A 147 -52.76 4.39 -31.03
N PHE A 148 -52.70 3.65 -29.93
CA PHE A 148 -51.46 3.05 -29.44
C PHE A 148 -51.44 1.57 -29.83
N ALA A 149 -50.42 1.18 -30.58
CA ALA A 149 -50.07 -0.23 -30.74
C ALA A 149 -49.17 -0.60 -29.56
N LEU A 150 -49.77 -1.18 -28.51
CA LEU A 150 -48.99 -1.74 -27.40
C LEU A 150 -48.71 -3.21 -27.71
N GLU A 151 -47.43 -3.56 -27.74
CA GLU A 151 -47.00 -4.95 -27.88
C GLU A 151 -46.59 -5.46 -26.50
N ILE A 152 -47.38 -6.38 -25.94
CA ILE A 152 -47.11 -6.98 -24.62
C ILE A 152 -46.69 -8.43 -24.86
N THR A 153 -45.40 -8.71 -24.69
CA THR A 153 -44.85 -10.07 -24.71
C THR A 153 -44.73 -10.63 -23.31
N PHE A 154 -45.33 -11.80 -23.08
CA PHE A 154 -45.16 -12.57 -21.86
C PHE A 154 -44.11 -13.66 -22.07
N ARG A 155 -43.30 -13.95 -21.06
CA ARG A 155 -42.56 -15.21 -21.00
C ARG A 155 -43.49 -16.28 -20.43
N PRO A 156 -43.70 -17.41 -21.12
CA PRO A 156 -44.47 -18.51 -20.56
C PRO A 156 -43.70 -19.18 -19.41
N ASP A 157 -44.42 -19.58 -18.36
CA ASP A 157 -43.86 -20.22 -17.16
C ASP A 157 -43.32 -21.63 -17.45
N THR A 158 -43.74 -22.24 -18.56
CA THR A 158 -43.28 -23.55 -19.03
C THR A 158 -42.79 -23.46 -20.48
N PRO A 159 -41.76 -24.25 -20.87
CA PRO A 159 -41.28 -24.29 -22.26
C PRO A 159 -42.38 -24.65 -23.28
N ASP A 160 -43.43 -25.35 -22.83
CA ASP A 160 -44.54 -25.82 -23.66
C ASP A 160 -45.74 -24.85 -23.70
N GLY A 161 -45.67 -23.71 -23.00
CA GLY A 161 -46.67 -22.63 -23.11
C GLY A 161 -48.09 -22.97 -22.64
N LYS A 162 -48.25 -23.93 -21.72
CA LYS A 162 -49.52 -24.25 -21.05
C LYS A 162 -49.53 -23.82 -19.60
#